data_AF-A0A925T0F0-F1
#
_entry.id   AF-A0A925T0F0-F1
#
_cell.length_a   1.000
_cell.length_b   1.000
_cell.length_c   1.000
_cell.angle_alpha   90.00
_cell.angle_beta   90.00
_cell.angle_gamma   90.00
#
_symmetry.space_group_name_H-M   'P 1'
#
loop_
_entity.id
_entity.type
_entity.pdbx_description
1 polymer ?
#
loop_
_entity_poly.entity_id
_entity_poly.type
_entity_poly.pdbx_seq_one_letter_code
_entity_poly.pdbx_strand_id
1 'polypeptide(L)'
;MHTPGHALHHQAIVDHGVTSIFTGDTFGISYREFDTANGPWITPTTTPTQFHPGQLKASIVRLMQFRPRKLYLTHYSEVGDCARLANDMVDAIEEFVLVARESGGDEKRMRFELRSRAHASLESHGCKLSAERIDAILGKDFELNAAGLSSWLKREAG
;
A
#
# COMPACT_ATOMS: atom_id res chain seq x y z
N MET A 1 -10.34 15.48 4.77
CA MET A 1 -11.24 14.55 4.07
C MET A 1 -11.14 13.19 4.73
N HIS A 2 -12.26 12.57 5.12
CA HIS A 2 -12.24 11.24 5.74
C HIS A 2 -11.94 10.15 4.69
N THR A 3 -10.96 9.29 4.98
CA THR A 3 -10.43 8.27 4.07
C THR A 3 -10.21 6.94 4.79
N PRO A 4 -11.27 6.25 5.23
CA PRO A 4 -11.13 5.01 5.98
C PRO A 4 -10.57 3.89 5.11
N GLY A 5 -9.98 2.88 5.75
CA GLY A 5 -9.53 1.66 5.09
C GLY A 5 -8.18 1.16 5.59
N HIS A 6 -7.16 2.02 5.63
CA HIS A 6 -5.92 1.70 6.34
C HIS A 6 -6.20 1.71 7.86
N ALA A 7 -6.79 2.80 8.35
CA ALA A 7 -7.42 2.92 9.65
C ALA A 7 -8.83 3.52 9.47
N LEU A 8 -9.77 3.24 10.37
CA LEU A 8 -11.15 3.72 10.23
C LEU A 8 -11.28 5.24 10.41
N HIS A 9 -10.30 5.88 11.05
CA HIS A 9 -10.31 7.30 11.39
C HIS A 9 -9.34 8.13 10.52
N HIS A 10 -8.73 7.53 9.50
CA HIS A 10 -7.73 8.20 8.68
C HIS A 10 -8.34 9.40 7.92
N GLN A 11 -7.57 10.48 7.81
CA GLN A 11 -7.95 11.68 7.05
C GLN A 11 -6.83 12.08 6.07
N ALA A 12 -7.22 12.52 4.88
CA ALA A 12 -6.36 13.16 3.90
C ALA A 12 -6.61 14.68 3.84
N ILE A 13 -5.59 15.46 3.52
CA ILE A 13 -5.69 16.91 3.30
C ILE A 13 -5.62 17.16 1.79
N VAL A 14 -6.68 17.76 1.24
CA VAL A 14 -6.75 18.13 -0.18
C VAL A 14 -6.41 19.61 -0.30
N ASP A 15 -5.32 19.92 -1.01
CA ASP A 15 -4.97 21.28 -1.38
C ASP A 15 -5.55 21.60 -2.77
N HIS A 16 -6.64 22.36 -2.75
CA HIS A 16 -7.35 22.79 -3.95
C HIS A 16 -6.58 23.82 -4.78
N GLY A 17 -5.62 24.53 -4.19
CA GLY A 17 -4.84 25.57 -4.87
C GLY A 17 -3.77 25.01 -5.81
N VAL A 18 -3.20 23.84 -5.48
CA VAL A 18 -2.07 23.24 -6.22
C VAL A 18 -2.35 21.83 -6.76
N THR A 19 -3.60 21.34 -6.68
CA THR A 19 -3.99 19.99 -7.13
C THR A 19 -3.14 18.88 -6.49
N SER A 20 -2.87 19.03 -5.20
CA SER A 20 -2.06 18.10 -4.42
C SER A 20 -2.84 17.55 -3.24
N ILE A 21 -2.51 16.33 -2.81
CA ILE A 21 -3.16 15.69 -1.67
C ILE A 21 -2.10 15.12 -0.73
N PHE A 22 -2.20 15.44 0.55
CA PHE A 22 -1.48 14.76 1.62
C PHE A 22 -2.33 13.58 2.07
N THR A 23 -1.97 12.39 1.60
CA THR A 23 -2.82 11.20 1.70
C THR A 23 -2.67 10.45 3.01
N GLY A 24 -1.58 10.71 3.74
CA GLY A 24 -1.09 9.78 4.75
C GLY A 24 -0.96 8.37 4.17
N ASP A 25 -1.24 7.37 4.99
CA ASP A 25 -1.15 5.95 4.63
C ASP A 25 -2.38 5.43 3.87
N THR A 26 -3.39 6.28 3.61
CA THR A 26 -4.54 5.91 2.75
C THR A 26 -4.08 5.47 1.37
N PHE A 27 -3.03 6.08 0.84
CA PHE A 27 -2.49 5.77 -0.46
C PHE A 27 -1.22 4.92 -0.34
N GLY A 28 -1.09 4.18 0.77
CA GLY A 28 0.01 3.27 1.04
C GLY A 28 1.35 3.96 1.29
N ILE A 29 2.42 3.23 1.00
CA ILE A 29 3.80 3.69 1.18
C ILE A 29 4.59 3.52 -0.10
N SER A 30 5.64 4.33 -0.25
CA SER A 30 6.56 4.26 -1.38
C SER A 30 7.95 4.68 -0.91
N TYR A 31 8.95 3.86 -1.18
CA TYR A 31 10.35 4.11 -0.84
C TYR A 31 11.10 4.50 -2.11
N ARG A 32 11.85 5.61 -2.05
CA ARG A 32 12.57 6.18 -3.20
C ARG A 32 13.68 5.28 -3.71
N GLU A 33 14.21 4.40 -2.87
CA GLU A 33 15.15 3.36 -3.24
C GLU A 33 14.61 2.41 -4.33
N PHE A 34 13.29 2.35 -4.51
CA PHE A 34 12.62 1.53 -5.53
C PHE A 34 12.16 2.33 -6.75
N ASP A 35 12.47 3.61 -6.85
CA ASP A 35 12.19 4.39 -8.04
C ASP A 35 13.05 3.89 -9.21
N THR A 36 12.44 3.74 -10.39
CA THR A 36 13.11 3.30 -11.62
C THR A 36 12.73 4.19 -12.80
N ALA A 37 13.15 3.82 -14.01
CA ALA A 37 12.66 4.46 -15.24
C ALA A 37 11.13 4.34 -15.41
N ASN A 38 10.49 3.38 -14.74
CA ASN A 38 9.03 3.21 -14.70
C ASN A 38 8.37 4.09 -13.62
N GLY A 39 9.13 4.98 -12.97
CA GLY A 39 8.67 5.88 -11.93
C GLY A 39 8.64 5.24 -10.54
N PRO A 40 7.85 5.80 -9.60
CA PRO A 40 7.76 5.28 -8.25
C PRO A 40 7.03 3.94 -8.19
N TRP A 41 7.43 3.10 -7.24
CA TRP A 41 6.78 1.85 -6.85
C TRP A 41 5.97 2.04 -5.57
N ILE A 42 4.82 1.40 -5.42
CA ILE A 42 3.91 1.63 -4.30
C ILE A 42 3.38 0.32 -3.72
N THR A 43 3.11 0.31 -2.41
CA THR A 43 2.55 -0.88 -1.74
C THR A 43 1.60 -0.49 -0.59
N PRO A 44 0.55 -1.29 -0.30
CA PRO A 44 -0.32 -1.04 0.83
C PRO A 44 0.42 -1.17 2.16
N THR A 45 -0.12 -0.49 3.18
CA THR A 45 0.24 -0.74 4.57
C THR A 45 -1.03 -1.11 5.34
N THR A 46 -0.96 -2.17 6.12
CA THR A 46 -2.09 -2.71 6.91
C THR A 46 -1.78 -2.70 8.40
N THR A 47 -0.84 -1.86 8.83
CA THR A 47 -0.31 -1.80 10.21
C THR A 47 -1.36 -1.58 11.32
N PRO A 48 -2.53 -0.95 11.10
CA PRO A 48 -3.60 -0.92 12.08
C PRO A 48 -4.41 -2.21 12.04
N THR A 49 -4.87 -2.69 13.21
CA THR A 49 -5.89 -3.75 13.29
C THR A 49 -7.20 -3.37 12.59
N GLN A 50 -7.36 -2.13 12.14
CA GLN A 50 -8.54 -1.59 11.49
C GLN A 50 -8.54 -1.70 9.96
N PHE A 51 -7.55 -2.40 9.36
CA PHE A 51 -7.48 -2.57 7.91
C PHE A 51 -8.79 -3.10 7.32
N HIS A 52 -9.30 -2.44 6.29
CA HIS A 52 -10.52 -2.77 5.58
C HIS A 52 -10.33 -2.51 4.07
N PRO A 53 -10.12 -3.56 3.26
CA PRO A 53 -9.73 -3.41 1.85
C PRO A 53 -10.79 -2.68 1.01
N GLY A 54 -12.07 -2.99 1.21
CA GLY A 54 -13.17 -2.33 0.48
C GLY A 54 -13.24 -0.82 0.71
N GLN A 55 -13.15 -0.38 1.98
CA GLN A 55 -13.13 1.04 2.33
C GLN A 55 -11.86 1.73 1.81
N LEU A 56 -10.71 1.06 1.85
CA LEU A 56 -9.45 1.61 1.35
C LEU A 56 -9.53 1.89 -0.16
N LYS A 57 -9.99 0.91 -0.95
CA LYS A 57 -10.21 1.08 -2.39
C LYS A 57 -11.19 2.22 -2.69
N ALA A 58 -12.30 2.30 -1.95
CA ALA A 58 -13.26 3.40 -2.11
C ALA A 58 -12.66 4.77 -1.77
N SER A 59 -11.81 4.84 -0.74
CA SER A 59 -11.07 6.06 -0.39
C SER A 59 -10.09 6.48 -1.49
N ILE A 60 -9.34 5.54 -2.08
CA ILE A 60 -8.44 5.80 -3.21
C ILE A 60 -9.20 6.36 -4.42
N VAL A 61 -10.32 5.72 -4.80
CA VAL A 61 -11.17 6.20 -5.90
C VAL A 61 -11.64 7.63 -5.62
N ARG A 62 -12.08 7.92 -4.39
CA ARG A 62 -12.54 9.26 -4.00
C ARG A 62 -11.41 10.30 -4.05
N LEU A 63 -10.20 9.95 -3.63
CA LEU A 63 -9.03 10.84 -3.76
C LEU A 63 -8.72 11.15 -5.23
N MET A 64 -8.86 10.18 -6.12
CA MET A 64 -8.59 10.38 -7.54
C MET A 64 -9.63 11.22 -8.28
N GLN A 65 -10.84 11.39 -7.73
CA GLN A 65 -11.84 12.30 -8.29
C GLN A 65 -11.38 13.77 -8.29
N PHE A 66 -10.44 14.14 -7.43
CA PHE A 66 -9.84 15.47 -7.42
C PHE A 66 -8.78 15.69 -8.51
N ARG A 67 -8.47 14.65 -9.31
CA ARG A 67 -7.44 14.66 -10.37
C ARG A 67 -6.11 15.25 -9.89
N PRO A 68 -5.54 14.75 -8.78
CA PRO A 68 -4.30 15.28 -8.24
C PRO A 68 -3.17 15.12 -9.26
N ARG A 69 -2.28 16.12 -9.33
CA ARG A 69 -1.01 16.00 -10.04
C ARG A 69 0.07 15.37 -9.17
N LYS A 70 -0.05 15.52 -7.85
CA LYS A 70 0.91 15.07 -6.86
C LYS A 70 0.20 14.50 -5.63
N LEU A 71 0.74 13.44 -5.07
CA LEU A 71 0.36 12.89 -3.78
C LEU A 71 1.56 12.95 -2.84
N TYR A 72 1.33 13.33 -1.59
CA TYR A 72 2.32 13.38 -0.53
C TYR A 72 1.99 12.28 0.49
N LEU A 73 2.83 11.24 0.49
CA LEU A 73 2.74 10.07 1.35
C LEU A 73 3.53 10.31 2.65
N THR A 74 3.12 9.64 3.72
CA THR A 74 3.70 9.72 5.08
C THR A 74 5.15 9.24 5.16
N HIS A 75 5.56 8.32 4.29
CA HIS A 75 6.95 7.85 4.17
C HIS A 75 7.81 8.74 3.25
N TYR A 76 7.74 10.07 3.44
CA TYR A 76 8.56 11.10 2.77
C TYR A 76 8.53 11.09 1.24
N SER A 77 7.36 10.84 0.66
CA SER A 77 7.26 10.56 -0.77
C SER A 77 6.26 11.47 -1.45
N GLU A 78 6.76 12.50 -2.15
CA GLU A 78 6.01 13.13 -3.24
C GLU A 78 5.99 12.16 -4.42
N VAL A 79 4.81 11.80 -4.91
CA VAL A 79 4.66 10.98 -6.12
C VAL A 79 3.77 11.67 -7.13
N GLY A 80 4.19 11.58 -8.40
CA GLY A 80 3.35 11.90 -9.56
C GLY A 80 2.64 10.65 -10.07
N ASP A 81 2.26 10.67 -11.36
CA ASP A 81 1.63 9.55 -12.05
C ASP A 81 0.47 8.91 -11.26
N CYS A 82 -0.34 9.78 -10.66
CA CYS A 82 -1.28 9.39 -9.61
C CYS A 82 -2.32 8.37 -10.09
N ALA A 83 -2.71 8.44 -11.37
CA ALA A 83 -3.66 7.51 -11.96
C ALA A 83 -3.09 6.09 -12.07
N ARG A 84 -1.84 5.94 -12.52
CA ARG A 84 -1.17 4.63 -12.55
C ARG A 84 -1.02 4.08 -11.15
N LEU A 85 -0.48 4.87 -10.22
CA LEU A 85 -0.26 4.43 -8.84
C LEU A 85 -1.56 4.08 -8.11
N ALA A 86 -2.68 4.73 -8.44
CA ALA A 86 -3.98 4.37 -7.88
C ALA A 86 -4.42 2.96 -8.32
N ASN A 87 -4.19 2.61 -9.60
CA ASN A 87 -4.47 1.28 -10.11
C ASN A 87 -3.53 0.24 -9.47
N ASP A 88 -2.22 0.52 -9.46
CA ASP A 88 -1.23 -0.38 -8.83
C ASP A 88 -1.54 -0.64 -7.35
N MET A 89 -1.98 0.39 -6.63
CA MET A 89 -2.42 0.26 -5.24
C MET A 89 -3.67 -0.61 -5.09
N VAL A 90 -4.67 -0.44 -5.97
CA VAL A 90 -5.88 -1.26 -5.96
C VAL A 90 -5.55 -2.73 -6.20
N ASP A 91 -4.70 -3.02 -7.19
CA ASP A 91 -4.27 -4.38 -7.52
C ASP A 91 -3.49 -4.99 -6.35
N ALA A 92 -2.56 -4.23 -5.75
CA ALA A 92 -1.80 -4.69 -4.59
C ALA A 92 -2.69 -4.96 -3.36
N ILE A 93 -3.75 -4.18 -3.14
CA ILE A 93 -4.74 -4.46 -2.07
C ILE A 93 -5.45 -5.79 -2.31
N GLU A 94 -5.79 -6.10 -3.56
CA GLU A 94 -6.42 -7.38 -3.92
C GLU A 94 -5.47 -8.56 -3.73
N GLU A 95 -4.20 -8.39 -4.09
CA GLU A 95 -3.17 -9.39 -3.81
C GLU A 95 -2.99 -9.65 -2.31
N PHE A 96 -2.98 -8.61 -1.48
CA PHE A 96 -2.90 -8.76 -0.02
C PHE A 96 -4.09 -9.55 0.55
N VAL A 97 -5.29 -9.26 0.04
CA VAL A 97 -6.51 -10.01 0.40
C VAL A 97 -6.41 -11.48 -0.01
N LEU A 98 -5.89 -11.75 -1.21
CA LEU A 98 -5.69 -13.11 -1.70
C LEU A 98 -4.69 -13.87 -0.83
N VAL A 99 -3.51 -13.27 -0.57
CA VAL A 99 -2.47 -13.85 0.31
C VAL A 99 -3.03 -14.21 1.69
N ALA A 100 -3.82 -13.31 2.28
CA ALA A 100 -4.43 -13.54 3.59
C ALA A 100 -5.37 -14.76 3.58
N ARG A 101 -6.23 -14.87 2.56
CA ARG A 101 -7.18 -15.98 2.41
C ARG A 101 -6.47 -17.31 2.14
N GLU A 102 -5.51 -17.32 1.21
CA GLU A 102 -4.75 -18.54 0.85
C GLU A 102 -3.85 -19.05 1.97
N SER A 103 -3.39 -18.14 2.83
CA SER A 103 -2.59 -18.49 4.01
C SER A 103 -3.41 -18.96 5.20
N GLY A 104 -4.74 -18.83 5.15
CA GLY A 104 -5.63 -19.24 6.26
C GLY A 104 -5.36 -18.49 7.57
N GLY A 105 -4.79 -17.29 7.51
CA GLY A 105 -4.39 -16.51 8.69
C GLY A 105 -3.04 -16.90 9.31
N ASP A 106 -2.26 -17.81 8.71
CA ASP A 106 -0.88 -18.07 9.13
C ASP A 106 0.03 -16.90 8.75
N GLU A 107 0.45 -16.12 9.75
CA GLU A 107 1.30 -14.93 9.58
C GLU A 107 2.67 -15.25 8.99
N LYS A 108 3.26 -16.42 9.26
CA LYS A 108 4.56 -16.80 8.68
C LYS A 108 4.42 -17.05 7.19
N ARG A 109 3.35 -17.76 6.79
CA ARG A 109 3.05 -18.00 5.39
C ARG A 109 2.69 -16.71 4.66
N MET A 110 1.86 -15.85 5.25
CA MET A 110 1.55 -14.54 4.69
C MET A 110 2.80 -13.70 4.47
N ARG A 111 3.69 -13.62 5.48
CA ARG A 111 4.94 -12.85 5.35
C ARG A 111 5.81 -13.37 4.20
N PHE A 112 5.91 -14.70 4.04
CA PHE A 112 6.66 -15.30 2.94
C PHE A 112 6.07 -14.94 1.58
N GLU A 113 4.75 -15.07 1.42
CA GLU A 113 4.05 -14.75 0.17
C GLU A 113 4.11 -13.25 -0.17
N LEU A 114 3.89 -12.37 0.81
CA LEU A 114 4.01 -10.91 0.64
C LEU A 114 5.42 -10.53 0.18
N ARG A 115 6.45 -11.11 0.81
CA ARG A 115 7.84 -10.91 0.40
C ARG A 115 8.06 -11.38 -1.04
N SER A 116 7.63 -12.60 -1.37
CA SER A 116 7.81 -13.18 -2.71
C SER A 116 7.17 -12.31 -3.80
N ARG A 117 5.94 -11.84 -3.57
CA ARG A 117 5.22 -10.97 -4.51
C ARG A 117 5.83 -9.59 -4.62
N ALA A 118 6.27 -8.99 -3.51
CA ALA A 118 6.96 -7.71 -3.53
C ALA A 118 8.26 -7.78 -4.34
N HIS A 119 9.06 -8.84 -4.17
CA HIS A 119 10.28 -9.04 -4.97
C HIS A 119 9.97 -9.20 -6.46
N ALA A 120 8.98 -10.01 -6.83
CA ALA A 120 8.57 -10.19 -8.23
C ALA A 120 8.02 -8.89 -8.86
N SER A 121 7.25 -8.12 -8.09
CA SER A 121 6.74 -6.81 -8.49
C SER A 121 7.88 -5.81 -8.71
N LEU A 122 8.84 -5.74 -7.78
CA LEU A 122 10.01 -4.86 -7.90
C LEU A 122 10.92 -5.26 -9.07
N GLU A 123 11.12 -6.55 -9.32
CA GLU A 123 11.86 -7.05 -10.49
C GLU A 123 11.20 -6.61 -11.80
N SER A 124 9.88 -6.81 -11.90
CA SER A 124 9.07 -6.38 -13.06
C SER A 124 9.07 -4.86 -13.22
N HIS A 125 9.12 -4.12 -12.11
CA HIS A 125 9.26 -2.67 -12.08
C HIS A 125 10.66 -2.18 -12.50
N GLY A 126 11.61 -3.10 -12.70
CA GLY A 126 12.97 -2.80 -13.15
C GLY A 126 13.95 -2.48 -12.02
N CYS A 127 13.60 -2.78 -10.76
CA CYS A 127 14.47 -2.61 -9.61
C CYS A 127 15.78 -3.41 -9.79
N LYS A 128 16.91 -2.80 -9.44
CA LYS A 128 18.25 -3.41 -9.53
C LYS A 128 18.89 -3.67 -8.17
N LEU A 129 18.16 -3.43 -7.08
CA LEU A 129 18.63 -3.75 -5.74
C LEU A 129 18.70 -5.26 -5.54
N SER A 130 19.65 -5.70 -4.73
CA SER A 130 19.73 -7.12 -4.35
C SER A 130 18.56 -7.51 -3.44
N ALA A 131 18.27 -8.81 -3.39
CA ALA A 131 17.22 -9.34 -2.53
C ALA A 131 17.44 -8.95 -1.04
N GLU A 132 18.69 -8.99 -0.58
CA GLU A 132 19.06 -8.59 0.79
C GLU A 132 18.76 -7.11 1.05
N ARG A 133 18.99 -6.24 0.04
CA ARG A 133 18.70 -4.82 0.18
C ARG A 133 17.22 -4.53 0.17
N ILE A 134 16.44 -5.21 -0.68
CA ILE A 134 14.97 -5.13 -0.67
C ILE A 134 14.44 -5.55 0.71
N ASP A 135 14.93 -6.66 1.25
CA ASP A 135 14.53 -7.14 2.58
C ASP A 135 14.94 -6.22 3.71
N ALA A 136 16.11 -5.57 3.60
CA ALA A 136 16.53 -4.58 4.59
C ALA A 136 15.60 -3.35 4.64
N ILE A 137 14.96 -3.01 3.51
CA ILE A 137 14.02 -1.89 3.42
C ILE A 137 12.60 -2.31 3.83
N LEU A 138 12.08 -3.40 3.25
CA LEU A 138 10.68 -3.81 3.40
C LEU A 138 10.44 -4.89 4.46
N GLY A 139 11.48 -5.47 5.04
CA GLY A 139 11.36 -6.65 5.93
C GLY A 139 10.37 -6.43 7.07
N LYS A 140 10.44 -5.25 7.70
CA LYS A 140 9.51 -4.86 8.78
C LYS A 140 8.08 -4.63 8.26
N ASP A 141 7.93 -4.08 7.06
CA ASP A 141 6.62 -3.88 6.44
C ASP A 141 5.93 -5.22 6.18
N PHE A 142 6.66 -6.26 5.74
CA PHE A 142 6.08 -7.59 5.56
C PHE A 142 5.57 -8.20 6.87
N GLU A 143 6.28 -8.01 7.97
CA GLU A 143 5.86 -8.48 9.30
C GLU A 143 4.59 -7.76 9.78
N LEU A 144 4.60 -6.43 9.70
CA LEU A 144 3.47 -5.62 10.12
C LEU A 144 2.24 -5.85 9.25
N ASN A 145 2.43 -6.02 7.94
CA ASN A 145 1.34 -6.28 7.01
C ASN A 145 0.73 -7.67 7.24
N ALA A 146 1.54 -8.70 7.48
CA ALA A 146 1.03 -10.03 7.83
C ALA A 146 0.17 -10.01 9.11
N ALA A 147 0.61 -9.29 10.16
CA ALA A 147 -0.15 -9.16 11.41
C ALA A 147 -1.48 -8.39 11.22
N GLY A 148 -1.46 -7.33 10.40
CA GLY A 148 -2.65 -6.57 10.03
C GLY A 148 -3.69 -7.40 9.26
N LEU A 149 -3.22 -8.15 8.25
CA LEU A 149 -4.06 -9.05 7.46
C LEU A 149 -4.62 -10.21 8.29
N SER A 150 -3.83 -10.81 9.18
CA SER A 150 -4.28 -11.79 10.17
C SER A 150 -5.43 -11.25 11.03
N SER A 151 -5.29 -10.02 11.52
CA SER A 151 -6.31 -9.35 12.31
C SER A 151 -7.58 -9.04 11.51
N TRP A 152 -7.44 -8.66 10.25
CA TRP A 152 -8.57 -8.46 9.33
C TRP A 152 -9.32 -9.76 9.05
N LEU A 153 -8.61 -10.83 8.68
CA LEU A 153 -9.22 -12.12 8.35
C LEU A 153 -10.01 -12.70 9.54
N LYS A 154 -9.49 -12.56 10.76
CA LYS A 154 -10.19 -12.97 12.00
C LYS A 154 -11.50 -12.23 12.22
N ARG A 155 -11.59 -10.95 11.86
CA ARG A 155 -12.84 -10.17 11.96
C ARG A 155 -13.86 -10.52 10.89
N GLU A 156 -13.43 -10.92 9.70
CA GLU A 156 -14.34 -11.34 8.63
C GLU A 156 -15.01 -12.69 8.94
N ALA A 157 -14.38 -13.52 9.76
CA ALA A 157 -14.85 -14.86 10.11
C ALA A 157 -15.78 -14.91 11.35
N GLY A 158 -15.91 -13.81 12.09
CA GLY A 158 -16.74 -13.69 13.29
C GLY A 158 -17.89 -12.72 13.09
#